data_AF-A0AAW4IE85-F1
#
_entry.id   AF-A0AAW4IE85-F1
#
_cell.length_a   1.000
_cell.length_b   1.000
_cell.length_c   1.000
_cell.angle_alpha   90.00
_cell.angle_beta   90.00
_cell.angle_gamma   90.00
#
_symmetry.space_group_name_H-M   'P 1'
#
loop_
_entity.id
_entity.type
_entity.pdbx_description
1 polymer ?
#
loop_
_entity_poly.entity_id
_entity_poly.type
_entity_poly.pdbx_seq_one_letter_code
_entity_poly.pdbx_strand_id
1 'polypeptide(L)'
;MRILLIAYEFPPIIAAQSLRWFYLANELAKLGVEVHVLCSDMPSLPPFHEDFASGVIVHRVWPGPYVGFSQKAYLNLSRWGRGGGAVGPLGGDSVWLKMHRWGRRVLDQIIFPDL
;
A
#
# COMPACT_ATOMS: atom_id res chain seq x y z
N MET A 1 12.14 -18.64 17.62
CA MET A 1 12.96 -17.61 16.94
C MET A 1 12.04 -16.49 16.48
N ARG A 2 12.50 -15.23 16.48
CA ARG A 2 11.68 -14.06 16.11
C ARG A 2 12.33 -13.29 14.96
N ILE A 3 11.53 -12.87 13.98
CA ILE A 3 11.99 -12.10 12.81
C ILE A 3 11.14 -10.85 12.65
N LEU A 4 11.78 -9.72 12.34
CA LEU A 4 11.12 -8.51 11.88
C LEU A 4 11.27 -8.41 10.35
N LEU A 5 10.15 -8.46 9.65
CA LEU A 5 10.03 -8.21 8.21
C LEU A 5 9.55 -6.78 7.98
N ILE A 6 10.35 -5.98 7.29
CA ILE A 6 9.95 -4.63 6.86
C ILE A 6 9.50 -4.74 5.41
N ALA A 7 8.20 -4.64 5.18
CA ALA A 7 7.61 -4.78 3.86
C ALA A 7 6.61 -3.65 3.65
N TYR A 8 7.02 -2.62 2.90
CA TYR A 8 6.14 -1.50 2.57
C TYR A 8 4.89 -1.99 1.82
N GLU A 9 5.09 -2.87 0.84
CA GLU A 9 4.01 -3.62 0.20
C GLU A 9 3.79 -4.95 0.91
N PHE A 10 2.75 -5.01 1.72
CA PHE A 10 2.27 -6.22 2.38
C PHE A 10 0.74 -6.27 2.26
N PRO A 11 0.06 -7.44 2.38
CA PRO A 11 -1.39 -7.46 2.34
C PRO A 11 -1.95 -6.45 3.33
N PRO A 12 -3.00 -5.69 2.96
CA PRO A 12 -3.96 -6.06 1.93
C PRO A 12 -3.64 -5.53 0.52
N ILE A 13 -2.47 -4.94 0.28
CA ILE A 13 -2.07 -4.54 -1.07
C ILE A 13 -1.90 -5.80 -1.91
N ILE A 14 -2.69 -5.97 -2.98
CA ILE A 14 -2.61 -7.15 -3.86
C ILE A 14 -1.63 -6.85 -5.00
N ALA A 15 -0.34 -6.99 -4.68
CA ALA A 15 0.76 -6.91 -5.62
C ALA A 15 1.59 -8.21 -5.58
N ALA A 16 2.27 -8.56 -6.67
CA ALA A 16 3.09 -9.77 -6.72
C ALA A 16 4.16 -9.81 -5.62
N GLN A 17 4.72 -8.66 -5.24
CA GLN A 17 5.69 -8.56 -4.15
C GLN A 17 5.04 -8.81 -2.79
N SER A 18 3.89 -8.19 -2.54
CA SER A 18 3.10 -8.37 -1.32
C SER A 18 2.69 -9.84 -1.09
N LEU A 19 2.22 -10.55 -2.13
CA LEU A 19 1.85 -11.95 -2.02
C LEU A 19 3.05 -12.87 -1.70
N ARG A 20 4.23 -12.58 -2.25
CA ARG A 20 5.44 -13.33 -1.89
C ARG A 20 5.77 -13.20 -0.41
N TRP A 21 5.67 -11.98 0.14
CA TRP A 21 5.87 -11.75 1.56
C TRP A 21 4.82 -12.46 2.42
N PHE A 22 3.57 -12.46 1.98
CA PHE A 22 2.50 -13.18 2.65
C PHE A 22 2.81 -14.67 2.76
N TYR A 23 3.10 -15.35 1.65
CA TYR A 23 3.39 -16.78 1.69
C TYR A 23 4.64 -17.10 2.50
N LEU A 24 5.70 -16.31 2.35
CA LEU A 24 6.93 -16.49 3.12
C LEU A 24 6.67 -16.37 4.64
N ALA A 25 5.98 -15.31 5.07
CA ALA A 25 5.68 -15.08 6.48
C ALA A 25 4.82 -16.22 7.06
N ASN A 26 3.82 -16.68 6.31
CA ASN A 26 2.96 -17.79 6.73
C ASN A 26 3.72 -19.12 6.83
N GLU A 27 4.56 -19.46 5.86
CA GLU A 27 5.34 -20.70 5.90
C GLU A 27 6.38 -20.68 7.03
N LEU A 28 7.03 -19.53 7.27
CA LEU A 28 7.92 -19.37 8.42
C LEU A 28 7.17 -19.53 9.75
N ALA A 29 5.96 -18.98 9.85
CA ALA A 29 5.11 -19.15 11.03
C ALA A 29 4.70 -20.62 11.27
N LYS A 30 4.39 -21.37 10.21
CA LYS A 30 4.10 -22.81 10.29
C LYS A 30 5.30 -23.63 10.79
N LEU A 31 6.53 -23.17 10.55
CA LEU A 31 7.75 -23.77 11.08
C LEU A 31 8.07 -23.33 12.53
N GLY A 32 7.18 -22.56 13.18
CA GLY A 32 7.34 -22.12 14.56
C GLY A 32 8.15 -20.82 14.74
N VAL A 33 8.35 -20.05 13.66
CA VAL A 33 8.98 -18.73 13.72
C VAL A 33 7.92 -17.66 13.97
N GLU A 34 8.13 -16.78 14.95
CA GLU A 34 7.28 -15.61 15.14
C GLU A 34 7.72 -14.50 14.17
N VAL A 35 6.83 -14.07 13.28
CA VAL A 35 7.13 -13.09 12.24
C VAL A 35 6.36 -11.81 12.52
N HIS A 36 7.08 -10.75 12.82
CA HIS A 36 6.53 -9.39 12.91
C HIS A 36 6.67 -8.72 11.56
N VAL A 37 5.58 -8.21 11.01
CA VAL A 37 5.60 -7.49 9.74
C VAL A 37 5.30 -6.03 9.97
N LEU A 38 6.25 -5.15 9.67
CA LEU A 38 6.04 -3.70 9.68
C LEU A 38 5.70 -3.24 8.26
N CYS A 39 4.50 -2.70 8.07
CA CYS A 39 4.00 -2.29 6.77
C CYS A 39 3.14 -1.02 6.83
N SER A 40 2.94 -0.40 5.67
CA SER A 40 2.09 0.78 5.59
C SER A 40 0.62 0.46 5.87
N ASP A 41 -0.05 1.38 6.57
CA ASP A 41 -1.50 1.40 6.72
C ASP A 41 -2.13 1.90 5.42
N MET A 42 -2.56 0.96 4.59
CA MET A 42 -3.13 1.19 3.28
C MET A 42 -4.45 0.43 3.14
N PRO A 43 -5.43 1.00 2.42
CA PRO A 43 -6.76 0.42 2.33
C PRO A 43 -6.74 -0.75 1.36
N SER A 44 -7.57 -1.76 1.64
CA SER A 44 -7.72 -2.93 0.78
C SER A 44 -8.62 -2.61 -0.41
N LEU A 45 -8.02 -2.44 -1.59
CA LEU A 45 -8.75 -2.18 -2.83
C LEU A 45 -8.17 -3.04 -3.96
N PRO A 46 -8.75 -4.21 -4.27
CA PRO A 46 -9.92 -4.84 -3.65
C PRO A 46 -9.64 -5.41 -2.24
N PRO A 47 -10.69 -5.80 -1.48
CA PRO A 47 -10.53 -6.39 -0.15
C PRO A 47 -9.66 -7.66 -0.20
N PHE A 48 -8.71 -7.78 0.72
CA PHE A 48 -7.93 -8.99 0.94
C PHE A 48 -8.64 -9.85 1.97
N HIS A 49 -8.89 -11.12 1.65
CA HIS A 49 -9.75 -12.02 2.44
C HIS A 49 -9.01 -13.20 3.08
N GLU A 50 -7.70 -13.32 2.88
CA GLU A 50 -6.95 -14.44 3.46
C GLU A 50 -6.54 -14.13 4.90
N ASP A 51 -6.63 -15.15 5.75
CA ASP A 51 -6.20 -15.09 7.13
C ASP A 51 -4.68 -15.29 7.24
N PHE A 52 -4.09 -14.67 8.25
CA PHE A 52 -2.69 -14.87 8.60
C PHE A 52 -2.55 -16.07 9.54
N ALA A 53 -1.49 -16.84 9.38
CA ALA A 53 -1.08 -17.85 10.35
C ALA A 53 -0.87 -17.20 11.72
N SER A 54 -1.16 -17.95 12.79
CA SER A 54 -1.14 -17.45 14.17
C SER A 54 0.20 -16.85 14.62
N GLY A 55 1.31 -17.22 13.98
CA GLY A 55 2.65 -16.68 14.24
C GLY A 55 3.00 -15.39 13.48
N VAL A 56 2.11 -14.85 12.66
CA VAL A 56 2.33 -13.62 11.87
C VAL A 56 1.60 -12.44 12.52
N ILE A 57 2.36 -11.43 12.96
CA ILE A 57 1.84 -10.24 13.64
C ILE A 57 2.12 -9.02 12.77
N VAL A 58 1.07 -8.37 12.28
CA VAL A 58 1.17 -7.24 11.35
C VAL A 58 1.04 -5.91 12.09
N HIS A 59 2.03 -5.04 11.92
CA HIS A 59 2.13 -3.69 12.46
C HIS A 59 1.92 -2.69 11.33
N ARG A 60 0.72 -2.07 11.31
CA ARG A 60 0.35 -1.05 10.33
C ARG A 60 0.79 0.32 10.82
N VAL A 61 1.59 1.03 10.02
CA VAL A 61 2.06 2.37 10.34
C VAL A 61 1.67 3.38 9.28
N TRP A 62 1.49 4.63 9.69
CA TRP A 62 1.12 5.70 8.78
C TRP A 62 2.15 5.82 7.62
N PRO A 63 1.71 5.79 6.35
CA PRO A 63 2.60 5.69 5.19
C PRO A 63 3.35 7.00 4.85
N GLY A 64 3.29 8.01 5.71
CA GLY A 64 3.85 9.33 5.43
C GLY A 64 2.86 10.31 4.81
N PRO A 65 3.23 11.59 4.75
CA PRO A 65 2.32 12.68 4.36
C PRO A 65 1.86 12.53 2.92
N TYR A 66 2.78 12.24 2.00
CA TYR A 66 2.46 12.15 0.58
C TYR A 66 1.41 11.06 0.31
N VAL A 67 1.72 9.82 0.71
CA VAL A 67 0.85 8.66 0.46
C VAL A 67 -0.45 8.75 1.25
N GLY A 68 -0.38 9.16 2.52
CA GLY A 68 -1.56 9.31 3.37
C GLY A 68 -2.55 10.36 2.83
N PHE A 69 -2.05 11.53 2.40
CA PHE A 69 -2.91 12.57 1.83
C PHE A 69 -3.45 12.19 0.45
N SER A 70 -2.62 11.61 -0.44
CA SER A 70 -3.08 11.19 -1.78
C SER A 70 -4.18 10.12 -1.68
N GLN A 71 -4.03 9.18 -0.75
CA GLN A 71 -5.03 8.15 -0.50
C GLN A 71 -6.33 8.75 0.05
N LYS A 72 -6.25 9.66 1.03
CA LYS A 72 -7.43 10.33 1.59
C LYS A 72 -8.18 11.13 0.52
N ALA A 73 -7.45 11.83 -0.35
CA ALA A 73 -8.03 12.54 -1.49
C ALA A 73 -8.73 11.58 -2.45
N TYR A 74 -8.08 10.47 -2.83
CA TYR A 74 -8.68 9.44 -3.70
C TYR A 74 -9.95 8.82 -3.10
N LEU A 75 -9.94 8.47 -1.81
CA LEU A 75 -11.10 7.93 -1.12
C LEU A 75 -12.26 8.94 -1.03
N ASN A 76 -11.95 10.23 -0.84
CA ASN A 76 -12.98 11.27 -0.82
C ASN A 76 -13.57 11.53 -2.21
N LEU A 77 -12.74 11.56 -3.25
CA LEU A 77 -13.17 11.70 -4.64
C LEU A 77 -14.04 10.51 -5.08
N SER A 78 -13.62 9.28 -4.76
CA SER A 78 -14.39 8.07 -5.09
C SER A 78 -15.71 7.97 -4.31
N ARG A 79 -15.78 8.51 -3.09
CA ARG A 79 -17.05 8.66 -2.33
C ARG A 79 -18.00 9.65 -3.00
N TRP A 80 -17.48 10.76 -3.52
CA TRP A 80 -18.28 11.75 -4.23
C TRP A 80 -18.77 11.22 -5.59
N GLY A 81 -17.94 10.44 -6.28
CA GLY A 81 -18.28 9.77 -7.54
C GLY A 81 -19.31 8.63 -7.42
N ARG A 82 -19.60 8.11 -6.22
CA ARG A 82 -20.67 7.11 -6.02
C ARG A 82 -22.10 7.68 -6.21
N GLY A 83 -22.26 8.99 -6.39
CA GLY A 83 -23.49 9.61 -6.89
C GLY A 83 -23.59 9.68 -8.42
N GLY A 84 -22.54 9.32 -9.17
CA GLY A 84 -22.52 9.40 -10.63
C GLY A 84 -21.29 8.72 -11.23
N GLY A 85 -21.47 7.49 -11.69
CA GLY A 85 -20.54 6.81 -12.58
C GLY A 85 -19.33 6.16 -11.89
N ALA A 86 -19.17 4.86 -12.12
CA ALA A 86 -17.98 4.11 -11.74
C ALA A 86 -16.71 4.82 -12.22
N VAL A 87 -15.79 5.13 -11.30
CA VAL A 87 -14.43 5.53 -11.65
C VAL A 87 -13.75 4.28 -12.20
N GLY A 88 -13.81 4.11 -13.52
CA GLY A 88 -13.05 3.10 -14.24
C GLY A 88 -11.55 3.27 -14.02
N PRO A 89 -10.74 2.25 -14.38
CA PRO A 89 -9.30 2.34 -14.25
C PRO A 89 -8.81 3.61 -14.94
N LEU A 90 -7.92 4.36 -14.27
CA LEU A 90 -7.21 5.54 -14.79
C LEU A 90 -6.26 5.11 -15.93
N GLY A 91 -6.83 4.56 -16.99
CA GLY A 91 -6.20 4.20 -18.26
C GLY A 91 -6.77 5.11 -19.32
N GLY A 92 -6.25 6.33 -19.38
CA GLY A 92 -6.58 7.30 -20.41
C GLY A 92 -5.67 8.50 -20.24
N ASP A 93 -5.17 9.04 -21.36
CA ASP A 93 -4.22 10.16 -21.49
C ASP A 93 -4.71 11.47 -20.86
N SER A 94 -4.95 11.45 -19.56
CA SER A 94 -5.55 12.54 -18.83
C SER A 94 -4.45 13.47 -18.35
N VAL A 95 -4.62 14.75 -18.67
CA VAL A 95 -3.81 15.89 -18.22
C VAL A 95 -3.47 15.82 -16.72
N TRP A 96 -4.34 15.19 -15.94
CA TRP A 96 -4.16 14.93 -14.52
C TRP A 96 -2.93 14.06 -14.19
N LEU A 97 -2.63 13.03 -14.99
CA LEU A 97 -1.42 12.21 -14.85
C LEU A 97 -0.16 13.02 -15.17
N LYS A 98 -0.22 13.93 -16.15
CA LYS A 98 0.89 14.84 -16.47
C LYS A 98 1.14 15.84 -15.34
N MET A 99 0.08 16.42 -14.78
CA MET A 99 0.16 17.31 -13.62
C MET A 99 0.69 16.58 -12.38
N HIS A 100 0.23 15.36 -12.12
CA HIS A 100 0.74 14.53 -11.03
C HIS A 100 2.22 14.18 -11.20
N ARG A 101 2.67 13.83 -12.42
CA ARG A 101 4.10 13.59 -12.71
C ARG A 101 4.96 14.84 -12.57
N TRP A 102 4.41 16.02 -12.86
CA TRP A 102 5.13 17.29 -12.70
C TRP A 102 5.24 17.66 -11.22
N GLY A 103 4.13 17.60 -10.47
CA GLY A 103 4.13 17.85 -9.03
C GLY A 103 5.05 16.89 -8.28
N ARG A 104 5.06 15.61 -8.66
CA ARG A 104 5.98 14.61 -8.09
C ARG A 104 7.45 14.97 -8.32
N ARG A 105 7.83 15.39 -9.54
CA ARG A 105 9.21 15.81 -9.83
C ARG A 105 9.66 17.02 -9.00
N VAL A 106 8.77 17.99 -8.80
CA VAL A 106 9.08 19.18 -7.99
C VAL A 106 9.22 18.81 -6.52
N LEU A 107 8.33 17.98 -5.99
CA LEU A 107 8.41 17.48 -4.62
C LEU A 107 9.67 16.64 -4.38
N ASP A 108 10.03 15.76 -5.31
CA ASP A 108 11.23 14.94 -5.20
C ASP A 108 12.49 15.82 -5.18
N GLN A 109 12.57 16.90 -5.98
CA GLN A 109 13.70 17.84 -5.97
C GLN A 109 13.79 18.70 -4.69
N ILE A 110 12.68 18.98 -4.02
CA ILE A 110 12.66 19.78 -2.80
C ILE A 110 12.92 18.92 -1.56
N ILE A 111 12.40 17.68 -1.54
CA ILE A 111 12.48 16.78 -0.38
C ILE A 111 13.77 15.92 -0.44
N PHE A 112 14.27 15.59 -1.63
CA PHE A 112 15.48 14.78 -1.83
C PHE A 112 16.39 15.43 -2.89
N PRO A 113 17.08 16.53 -2.57
CA PRO A 113 17.89 17.27 -3.54
C PRO A 113 19.13 16.49 -4.06
N ASP A 114 19.51 15.38 -3.43
CA ASP A 114 20.74 14.62 -3.71
C ASP A 114 20.50 13.23 -4.35
N LEU A 115 19.40 13.05 -5.10
CA LEU A 115 19.17 11.87 -5.97
C LEU A 115 19.18 12.24 -7.46
#